data_AF-A0A1G9QFC8-F1
#
_entry.id   AF-A0A1G9QFC8-F1
#
_cell.length_a   1.000
_cell.length_b   1.000
_cell.length_c   1.000
_cell.angle_alpha   90.00
_cell.angle_beta   90.00
_cell.angle_gamma   90.00
#
_symmetry.space_group_name_H-M   'P 1'
#
loop_
_entity.id
_entity.type
_entity.pdbx_description
1 polymer ?
#
loop_
_entity_poly.entity_id
_entity_poly.type
_entity_poly.pdbx_seq_one_letter_code
_entity_poly.pdbx_strand_id
1 'polypeptide(L)'
;MAVNALPTLVPIEPKLMKADLVFDWNHEQVKNYLVAVTEKYHGLVVTDENEEDMSKALREVVSLRTAITKFQTKAKHKLKEPVNTLELQVKELLQVVSEVEVPLREQLNRYEEHRQAVLSEQIADEITNKAAAAGLRQTYLEQFVSDTRWYNKTSKYSETTIGIDREISRLMELQKADDDRKKLLEERLEMANEWVSMANEKYRLSTSMKLSDVIPESSLSERTITELKQLIYGKAQTLHEIEQQAIERAEQEKLAQEQEWHRALEAEQETINQKEPQEVIQKDNSPIENEDALPVCKTMVIKIYGVHVSEREDQLICQMIDGFDRVYDVTLEE
;
A
#
# COMPACT_ATOMS: atom_id res chain seq x y z
N MET A 1 30.27 32.16 -39.02
CA MET A 1 28.90 32.57 -38.64
C MET A 1 28.94 34.05 -38.30
N ALA A 2 28.28 34.89 -39.09
CA ALA A 2 28.25 36.33 -38.83
C ALA A 2 27.45 36.58 -37.56
N VAL A 3 28.10 37.14 -36.54
CA VAL A 3 27.43 37.65 -35.35
C VAL A 3 26.69 38.90 -35.82
N ASN A 4 25.41 38.76 -36.15
CA ASN A 4 24.53 39.89 -36.46
C ASN A 4 24.42 40.73 -35.18
N ALA A 5 25.30 41.71 -35.04
CA ALA A 5 25.21 42.73 -34.01
C ALA A 5 23.86 43.45 -34.19
N LEU A 6 23.05 43.48 -33.13
CA LEU A 6 21.79 44.22 -33.13
C LEU A 6 22.09 45.70 -33.44
N PRO A 7 21.31 46.35 -34.31
CA PRO A 7 21.53 47.75 -34.63
C PRO A 7 21.37 48.62 -33.36
N THR A 8 22.38 49.44 -33.08
CA THR A 8 22.38 50.33 -31.92
C THR A 8 21.41 51.49 -32.14
N LEU A 9 20.23 51.43 -31.53
CA LEU A 9 19.25 52.53 -31.52
C LEU A 9 19.49 53.42 -30.30
N VAL A 10 19.40 54.74 -30.49
CA VAL A 10 19.43 55.71 -29.39
C VAL A 10 18.07 55.68 -28.67
N PRO A 11 18.02 55.49 -27.34
CA PRO A 11 16.76 55.44 -26.61
C PRO A 11 16.06 56.81 -26.63
N ILE A 12 14.76 56.81 -26.96
CA ILE A 12 13.89 58.00 -26.91
C ILE A 12 12.93 57.82 -25.74
N GLU A 13 12.94 58.76 -24.80
CA GLU A 13 12.02 58.79 -23.67
C GLU A 13 10.72 59.51 -24.04
N PRO A 14 9.55 59.01 -23.61
CA PRO A 14 8.28 59.69 -23.82
C PRO A 14 8.26 61.01 -23.03
N LYS A 15 7.90 62.12 -23.69
CA LYS A 15 7.83 63.45 -23.09
C LYS A 15 6.48 64.10 -23.36
N LEU A 16 5.90 64.71 -22.32
CA LEU A 16 4.73 65.55 -22.47
C LEU A 16 5.14 66.88 -23.10
N MET A 17 4.79 67.08 -24.37
CA MET A 17 5.17 68.28 -25.13
C MET A 17 4.34 69.51 -24.76
N LYS A 18 3.05 69.32 -24.44
CA LYS A 18 2.12 70.37 -23.99
C LYS A 18 1.10 69.76 -23.03
N ALA A 19 0.84 70.44 -21.91
CA ALA A 19 -0.09 69.98 -20.87
C ALA A 19 -1.00 71.12 -20.36
N ASP A 20 -1.34 72.07 -21.21
CA ASP A 20 -2.13 73.23 -20.80
C ASP A 20 -3.62 72.88 -20.78
N LEU A 21 -4.12 72.50 -19.60
CA LEU A 21 -5.54 72.33 -19.35
C LEU A 21 -6.11 73.59 -18.68
N VAL A 22 -6.36 74.64 -19.47
CA VAL A 22 -7.03 75.85 -18.99
C VAL A 22 -8.54 75.63 -19.06
N PHE A 23 -9.17 75.46 -17.90
CA PHE A 23 -10.62 75.31 -17.77
C PHE A 23 -11.22 76.61 -17.22
N ASP A 24 -11.70 77.45 -18.11
CA ASP A 24 -12.45 78.66 -17.79
C ASP A 24 -13.87 78.54 -18.36
N TRP A 25 -14.88 78.88 -17.56
CA TRP A 25 -16.26 78.88 -17.99
C TRP A 25 -17.04 80.00 -17.29
N ASN A 26 -18.14 80.42 -17.91
CA ASN A 26 -18.93 81.58 -17.55
C ASN A 26 -19.81 81.38 -16.29
N HIS A 27 -19.21 80.88 -15.21
CA HIS A 27 -19.89 80.57 -13.95
C HIS A 27 -20.70 81.74 -13.41
N GLU A 28 -20.10 82.93 -13.33
CA GLU A 28 -20.75 84.13 -12.78
C GLU A 28 -21.97 84.55 -13.61
N GLN A 29 -21.86 84.52 -14.93
CA GLN A 29 -22.97 84.86 -15.83
C GLN A 29 -24.12 83.86 -15.69
N VAL A 30 -23.81 82.56 -15.64
CA VAL A 30 -24.82 81.50 -15.48
C VAL A 30 -25.48 81.58 -14.11
N LYS A 31 -24.71 81.85 -13.05
CA LYS A 31 -25.23 82.02 -11.69
C LYS A 31 -26.21 83.20 -11.61
N ASN A 32 -25.83 84.36 -12.14
CA ASN A 32 -26.67 85.56 -12.14
C ASN A 32 -27.97 85.33 -12.94
N TYR A 33 -27.87 84.67 -14.09
CA TYR A 33 -29.04 84.27 -14.88
C TYR A 33 -29.97 83.34 -14.10
N LEU A 34 -29.43 82.30 -13.46
CA LEU A 34 -30.24 81.34 -12.70
C LEU A 34 -30.94 82.03 -11.54
N VAL A 35 -30.25 82.87 -10.76
CA VAL A 35 -30.84 83.64 -9.66
C VAL A 35 -32.03 84.47 -10.16
N ALA A 36 -31.83 85.23 -11.26
CA ALA A 36 -32.89 86.06 -11.84
C ALA A 36 -34.10 85.24 -12.32
N VAL A 37 -33.87 84.07 -12.92
CA VAL A 37 -34.94 83.20 -13.42
C VAL A 37 -35.63 82.44 -12.28
N THR A 38 -34.92 82.10 -11.21
CA THR A 38 -35.50 81.34 -10.09
C THR A 38 -36.27 82.20 -9.11
N GLU A 39 -35.98 83.51 -9.04
CA GLU A 39 -36.63 84.44 -8.11
C GLU A 39 -38.16 84.46 -8.27
N LYS A 40 -38.67 84.41 -9.50
CA LYS A 40 -40.12 84.37 -9.78
C LYS A 40 -40.84 83.12 -9.26
N TYR A 41 -40.11 82.07 -8.89
CA TYR A 41 -40.69 80.88 -8.28
C TYR A 41 -40.52 80.84 -6.75
N HIS A 42 -39.86 81.84 -6.17
CA HIS A 42 -39.65 81.93 -4.74
C HIS A 42 -40.97 82.27 -4.03
N GLY A 43 -41.32 81.51 -2.97
CA GLY A 43 -42.54 81.75 -2.19
C GLY A 43 -43.85 81.28 -2.84
N LEU A 44 -43.81 80.55 -3.95
CA LEU A 44 -45.01 79.92 -4.52
C LEU A 44 -45.51 78.77 -3.63
N VAL A 45 -46.82 78.75 -3.37
CA VAL A 45 -47.51 77.71 -2.58
C VAL A 45 -48.53 77.01 -3.47
N VAL A 46 -48.53 75.67 -3.43
CA VAL A 46 -49.45 74.84 -4.22
C VAL A 46 -50.81 74.78 -3.52
N THR A 47 -51.88 75.04 -4.27
CA THR A 47 -53.28 74.92 -3.87
C THR A 47 -54.05 74.11 -4.92
N ASP A 48 -55.20 73.53 -4.56
CA ASP A 48 -55.96 72.61 -5.44
C ASP A 48 -56.41 73.28 -6.76
N GLU A 49 -56.56 74.61 -6.80
CA GLU A 49 -56.93 75.36 -7.99
C GLU A 49 -55.73 75.72 -8.90
N ASN A 50 -54.49 75.69 -8.38
CA ASN A 50 -53.28 76.12 -9.09
C ASN A 50 -52.30 74.99 -9.46
N GLU A 51 -52.71 73.74 -9.21
CA GLU A 51 -51.87 72.54 -9.34
C GLU A 51 -51.22 72.41 -10.73
N GLU A 52 -51.98 72.63 -11.81
CA GLU A 52 -51.46 72.51 -13.18
C GLU A 52 -50.36 73.54 -13.50
N ASP A 53 -50.53 74.77 -13.05
CA ASP A 53 -49.57 75.85 -13.31
C ASP A 53 -48.31 75.71 -12.44
N MET A 54 -48.45 75.22 -11.20
CA MET A 54 -47.31 74.85 -10.36
C MET A 54 -46.54 73.65 -10.94
N SER A 55 -47.23 72.68 -11.54
CA SER A 55 -46.61 71.56 -12.26
C SER A 55 -45.77 72.05 -13.45
N LYS A 56 -46.26 73.04 -14.21
CA LYS A 56 -45.49 73.67 -15.29
C LYS A 56 -44.26 74.42 -14.75
N ALA A 57 -44.43 75.22 -13.70
CA ALA A 57 -43.33 75.91 -13.04
C ALA A 57 -42.23 74.94 -12.55
N LEU A 58 -42.63 73.81 -11.95
CA LEU A 58 -41.71 72.75 -11.53
C LEU A 58 -40.95 72.16 -12.72
N ARG A 59 -41.61 71.89 -13.86
CA ARG A 59 -40.94 71.37 -15.06
C ARG A 59 -39.89 72.34 -15.59
N GLU A 60 -40.15 73.65 -15.55
CA GLU A 60 -39.18 74.68 -15.95
C GLU A 60 -37.94 74.67 -15.05
N VAL A 61 -38.12 74.65 -13.73
CA VAL A 61 -37.01 74.55 -12.75
C VAL A 61 -36.22 73.25 -12.93
N VAL A 62 -36.92 72.13 -13.13
CA VAL A 62 -36.29 70.82 -13.40
C VAL A 62 -35.52 70.83 -14.72
N SER A 63 -35.99 71.55 -15.74
CA SER A 63 -35.29 71.73 -17.01
C SER A 63 -33.97 72.48 -16.83
N LEU A 64 -33.95 73.57 -16.02
CA LEU A 64 -32.71 74.30 -15.68
C LEU A 64 -31.69 73.39 -14.98
N ARG A 65 -32.11 72.64 -13.96
CA ARG A 65 -31.27 71.63 -13.30
C ARG A 65 -30.69 70.64 -14.33
N THR A 66 -31.55 70.14 -15.20
CA THR A 66 -31.17 69.14 -16.21
C THR A 66 -30.15 69.70 -17.21
N ALA A 67 -30.27 70.97 -17.61
CA ALA A 67 -29.31 71.64 -18.48
C ALA A 67 -27.92 71.76 -17.82
N ILE A 68 -27.86 72.12 -16.54
CA ILE A 68 -26.60 72.20 -15.77
C ILE A 68 -25.97 70.81 -15.63
N THR A 69 -26.76 69.79 -15.30
CA THR A 69 -26.26 68.41 -15.21
C THR A 69 -25.73 67.91 -16.56
N LYS A 70 -26.43 68.21 -17.67
CA LYS A 70 -25.95 67.89 -19.03
C LYS A 70 -24.63 68.60 -19.35
N PHE A 71 -24.49 69.88 -19.00
CA PHE A 71 -23.23 70.61 -19.16
C PHE A 71 -22.11 69.96 -18.34
N GLN A 72 -22.36 69.64 -17.07
CA GLN A 72 -21.40 68.96 -16.20
C GLN A 72 -20.89 67.66 -16.83
N THR A 73 -21.79 66.82 -17.36
CA THR A 73 -21.41 65.56 -18.02
C THR A 73 -20.57 65.80 -19.28
N LYS A 74 -20.97 66.75 -20.13
CA LYS A 74 -20.23 67.10 -21.35
C LYS A 74 -18.85 67.68 -21.05
N ALA A 75 -18.75 68.57 -20.07
CA ALA A 75 -17.48 69.16 -19.64
C ALA A 75 -16.54 68.07 -19.09
N LYS A 76 -17.03 67.17 -18.23
CA LYS A 76 -16.26 66.00 -17.75
C LYS A 76 -15.79 65.12 -18.89
N HIS A 77 -16.62 64.86 -19.90
CA HIS A 77 -16.22 64.07 -21.06
C HIS A 77 -15.08 64.73 -21.83
N LYS A 78 -15.23 66.02 -22.16
CA LYS A 78 -14.22 66.79 -22.91
C LYS A 78 -12.88 66.89 -22.16
N LEU A 79 -12.90 66.98 -20.84
CA LEU A 79 -11.69 66.98 -20.02
C LEU A 79 -11.03 65.58 -19.95
N LYS A 80 -11.80 64.51 -20.09
CA LYS A 80 -11.30 63.12 -20.10
C LYS A 80 -10.78 62.66 -21.47
N GLU A 81 -11.29 63.22 -22.57
CA GLU A 81 -10.85 62.90 -23.93
C GLU A 81 -9.33 62.89 -24.14
N PRO A 82 -8.55 63.92 -23.72
CA PRO A 82 -7.09 63.89 -23.89
C PRO A 82 -6.42 62.77 -23.08
N VAL A 83 -6.95 62.46 -21.89
CA VAL A 83 -6.44 61.36 -21.05
C VAL A 83 -6.75 60.01 -21.69
N ASN A 84 -7.97 59.79 -22.16
CA ASN A 84 -8.35 58.56 -22.84
C ASN A 84 -7.53 58.34 -24.12
N THR A 85 -7.23 59.43 -24.85
CA THR A 85 -6.39 59.38 -26.06
C THR A 85 -4.96 58.99 -25.71
N LEU A 86 -4.40 59.57 -24.65
CA LEU A 86 -3.09 59.20 -24.12
C LEU A 86 -3.05 57.73 -23.71
N GLU A 87 -4.05 57.25 -22.96
CA GLU A 87 -4.14 55.84 -22.56
C GLU A 87 -4.17 54.88 -23.76
N LEU A 88 -4.90 55.25 -24.82
CA LEU A 88 -4.96 54.47 -26.05
C LEU A 88 -3.61 54.44 -26.77
N GLN A 89 -2.95 55.59 -26.90
CA GLN A 89 -1.62 55.71 -27.51
C GLN A 89 -0.57 54.92 -26.73
N VAL A 90 -0.60 54.99 -25.39
CA VAL A 90 0.30 54.19 -24.54
C VAL A 90 0.04 52.69 -24.71
N LYS A 91 -1.23 52.25 -24.78
CA LYS A 91 -1.58 50.86 -25.03
C LYS A 91 -1.08 50.36 -26.39
N GLU A 92 -1.21 51.17 -27.44
CA GLU A 92 -0.68 50.86 -28.76
C GLU A 92 0.84 50.66 -28.72
N LEU A 93 1.57 51.57 -28.07
CA LEU A 93 3.02 51.44 -27.90
C LEU A 93 3.41 50.19 -27.10
N LEU A 94 2.68 49.87 -26.03
CA LEU A 94 2.89 48.65 -25.25
C LEU A 94 2.59 47.40 -26.07
N GLN A 95 1.58 47.45 -26.94
CA GLN A 95 1.24 46.33 -27.82
C GLN A 95 2.41 46.02 -28.77
N VAL A 96 2.99 47.04 -29.41
CA VAL A 96 4.17 46.89 -30.30
C VAL A 96 5.33 46.20 -29.59
N VAL A 97 5.59 46.55 -28.32
CA VAL A 97 6.62 45.88 -27.51
C VAL A 97 6.22 44.44 -27.18
N SER A 98 4.97 44.22 -26.78
CA SER A 98 4.46 42.90 -26.38
C SER A 98 4.49 41.87 -27.51
N GLU A 99 4.24 42.31 -28.75
CA GLU A 99 4.26 41.46 -29.95
C GLU A 99 5.65 40.84 -30.19
N VAL A 100 6.71 41.48 -29.70
CA VAL A 100 8.09 40.97 -29.77
C VAL A 100 8.50 40.28 -28.47
N GLU A 101 8.11 40.83 -27.32
CA GLU A 101 8.48 40.32 -25.99
C GLU A 101 7.91 38.92 -25.72
N VAL A 102 6.62 38.71 -26.01
CA VAL A 102 5.93 37.44 -25.74
C VAL A 102 6.58 36.26 -26.48
N PRO A 103 6.76 36.30 -27.82
CA PRO A 103 7.38 35.19 -28.53
C PRO A 103 8.85 35.00 -28.15
N LEU A 104 9.60 36.07 -27.84
CA LEU A 104 10.98 35.93 -27.35
C LEU A 104 11.03 35.22 -26.00
N ARG A 105 10.14 35.59 -25.06
CA ARG A 105 10.02 34.91 -23.77
C ARG A 105 9.66 33.44 -23.95
N GLU A 106 8.69 33.15 -24.83
CA GLU A 106 8.28 31.77 -25.10
C GLU A 106 9.42 30.95 -25.73
N GLN A 107 10.16 31.51 -26.67
CA GLN A 107 11.33 30.85 -27.26
C GLN A 107 12.41 30.56 -26.23
N LEU A 108 12.69 31.51 -25.33
CA LEU A 108 13.65 31.32 -24.24
C LEU A 108 13.19 30.24 -23.27
N ASN A 109 11.89 30.20 -22.93
CA ASN A 109 11.32 29.18 -22.07
C ASN A 109 11.42 27.78 -22.72
N ARG A 110 11.04 27.65 -24.00
CA ARG A 110 11.16 26.37 -24.72
C ARG A 110 12.61 25.87 -24.79
N TYR A 111 13.56 26.79 -24.98
CA TYR A 111 14.99 26.44 -24.98
C TYR A 111 15.45 25.94 -23.60
N GLU A 112 14.99 26.61 -22.54
CA GLU A 112 15.26 26.22 -21.15
C GLU A 112 14.66 24.85 -20.80
N GLU A 113 13.39 24.63 -21.16
CA GLU A 113 12.67 23.36 -20.99
C GLU A 113 13.38 22.22 -21.73
N HIS A 114 13.74 22.44 -23.00
CA HIS A 114 14.48 21.46 -23.78
C HIS A 114 15.83 21.13 -23.13
N ARG A 115 16.58 22.14 -22.66
CA ARG A 115 17.85 21.91 -21.96
C ARG A 115 17.64 21.07 -20.70
N GLN A 116 16.61 21.38 -19.91
CA GLN A 116 16.31 20.63 -18.69
C GLN A 116 15.88 19.20 -18.99
N ALA A 117 15.08 18.97 -20.04
CA ALA A 117 14.66 17.64 -20.47
C ALA A 117 15.86 16.78 -20.87
N VAL A 118 16.75 17.29 -21.72
CA VAL A 118 17.97 16.58 -22.13
C VAL A 118 18.86 16.26 -20.93
N LEU A 119 19.04 17.21 -20.01
CA LEU A 119 19.85 16.99 -18.80
C LEU A 119 19.20 15.95 -17.88
N SER A 120 17.87 15.96 -17.76
CA SER A 120 17.13 15.01 -16.93
C SER A 120 17.22 13.59 -17.47
N GLU A 121 17.12 13.43 -18.79
CA GLU A 121 17.33 12.16 -19.47
C GLU A 121 18.75 11.64 -19.25
N GLN A 122 19.77 12.48 -19.44
CA GLN A 122 21.17 12.12 -19.20
C GLN A 122 21.42 11.66 -17.76
N ILE A 123 20.86 12.37 -16.78
CA ILE A 123 20.99 11.99 -15.36
C ILE A 123 20.27 10.67 -15.09
N ALA A 124 19.06 10.46 -15.64
CA ALA A 124 18.31 9.23 -15.47
C ALA A 124 19.04 8.01 -16.09
N ASP A 125 19.63 8.18 -17.27
CA ASP A 125 20.45 7.17 -17.92
C ASP A 125 21.68 6.84 -17.07
N GLU A 126 22.39 7.85 -16.55
CA GLU A 126 23.56 7.66 -15.70
C GLU A 126 23.21 6.91 -14.40
N ILE A 127 22.08 7.25 -13.76
CA ILE A 127 21.56 6.56 -12.58
C ILE A 127 21.29 5.09 -12.91
N THR A 128 20.58 4.83 -14.01
CA THR A 128 20.20 3.47 -14.42
C THR A 128 21.44 2.63 -14.75
N ASN A 129 22.39 3.20 -15.49
CA ASN A 129 23.64 2.52 -15.85
C ASN A 129 24.49 2.18 -14.62
N LYS A 130 24.64 3.12 -13.69
CA LYS A 130 25.41 2.89 -12.45
C LYS A 130 24.70 1.92 -11.50
N ALA A 131 23.38 2.00 -11.38
CA ALA A 131 22.60 1.07 -10.56
C ALA A 131 22.68 -0.35 -11.11
N ALA A 132 22.58 -0.51 -12.44
CA ALA A 132 22.75 -1.80 -13.12
C ALA A 132 24.17 -2.34 -12.94
N ALA A 133 25.20 -1.50 -13.09
CA ALA A 133 26.59 -1.89 -12.86
C ALA A 133 26.89 -2.31 -11.42
N ALA A 134 26.22 -1.69 -10.44
CA ALA A 134 26.32 -2.04 -9.02
C ALA A 134 25.51 -3.30 -8.64
N GLY A 135 24.57 -3.74 -9.49
CA GLY A 135 23.66 -4.86 -9.17
C GLY A 135 22.55 -4.48 -8.18
N LEU A 136 22.15 -3.21 -8.16
CA LEU A 136 21.08 -2.72 -7.29
C LEU A 136 19.72 -3.21 -7.79
N ARG A 137 18.89 -3.79 -6.91
CA ARG A 137 17.54 -4.23 -7.27
C ARG A 137 16.62 -3.03 -7.48
N GLN A 138 15.65 -3.18 -8.38
CA GLN A 138 14.69 -2.12 -8.72
C GLN A 138 13.93 -1.57 -7.50
N THR A 139 13.60 -2.42 -6.53
CA THR A 139 12.92 -2.05 -5.28
C THR A 139 13.69 -1.02 -4.44
N TYR A 140 15.01 -1.02 -4.52
CA TYR A 140 15.85 -0.03 -3.84
C TYR A 140 16.09 1.19 -4.72
N LEU A 141 16.15 1.02 -6.04
CA LEU A 141 16.27 2.12 -6.99
C LEU A 141 15.08 3.09 -6.91
N GLU A 142 13.87 2.58 -6.63
CA GLU A 142 12.67 3.41 -6.40
C GLU A 142 12.80 4.36 -5.19
N GLN A 143 13.71 4.06 -4.26
CA GLN A 143 14.01 4.90 -3.09
C GLN A 143 15.11 5.93 -3.35
N PHE A 144 15.62 6.01 -4.58
CA PHE A 144 16.67 6.93 -4.96
C PHE A 144 16.20 8.38 -4.86
N VAL A 145 16.94 9.19 -4.10
CA VAL A 145 16.64 10.61 -3.93
C VAL A 145 17.56 11.44 -4.82
N SER A 146 16.97 12.07 -5.85
CA SER A 146 17.71 12.99 -6.73
C SER A 146 17.91 14.37 -6.08
N ASP A 147 19.11 14.94 -6.17
CA ASP A 147 19.37 16.30 -5.71
C ASP A 147 18.94 17.33 -6.77
N THR A 148 18.11 18.29 -6.36
CA THR A 148 17.67 19.41 -7.21
C THR A 148 18.84 20.24 -7.77
N ARG A 149 19.98 20.27 -7.06
CA ARG A 149 21.19 20.99 -7.49
C ARG A 149 21.76 20.45 -8.79
N TRP A 150 21.54 19.18 -9.12
CA TRP A 150 22.10 18.57 -10.33
C TRP A 150 21.54 19.18 -11.63
N TYR A 151 20.35 19.79 -11.57
CA TYR A 151 19.66 20.38 -12.72
C TYR A 151 20.02 21.84 -12.96
N ASN A 152 20.82 22.46 -12.08
CA ASN A 152 21.24 23.85 -12.21
C ASN A 152 22.26 24.04 -13.35
N LYS A 153 22.17 25.17 -14.05
CA LYS A 153 23.05 25.51 -15.19
C LYS A 153 24.54 25.57 -14.83
N THR A 154 24.87 25.89 -13.58
CA THR A 154 26.26 26.02 -13.10
C THR A 154 26.82 24.72 -12.54
N SER A 155 26.00 23.68 -12.41
CA SER A 155 26.43 22.40 -11.84
C SER A 155 27.31 21.64 -12.81
N LYS A 156 28.42 21.11 -12.31
CA LYS A 156 29.33 20.30 -13.13
C LYS A 156 28.79 18.87 -13.20
N TYR A 157 28.70 18.32 -14.40
CA TYR A 157 28.25 16.94 -14.61
C TYR A 157 29.08 15.93 -13.78
N SER A 158 30.39 16.14 -13.66
CA SER A 158 31.26 15.30 -12.82
C SER A 158 30.87 15.29 -11.34
N GLU A 159 30.41 16.42 -10.79
CA GLU A 159 29.95 16.51 -9.40
C GLU A 159 28.60 15.80 -9.24
N THR A 160 27.71 15.89 -10.24
CA THR A 160 26.46 15.12 -10.31
C THR A 160 26.73 13.63 -10.32
N THR A 161 27.64 13.14 -11.17
CA THR A 161 28.03 11.72 -11.25
C THR A 161 28.52 11.20 -9.88
N ILE A 162 29.34 11.97 -9.16
CA ILE A 162 29.81 11.61 -7.82
C ILE A 162 28.65 11.58 -6.82
N GLY A 163 27.69 12.51 -6.94
CA GLY A 163 26.47 12.51 -6.13
C GLY A 163 25.63 11.24 -6.33
N ILE A 164 25.45 10.84 -7.59
CA ILE A 164 24.75 9.60 -7.97
C ILE A 164 25.47 8.38 -7.39
N ASP A 165 26.80 8.31 -7.52
CA ASP A 165 27.60 7.19 -6.97
C ASP A 165 27.45 7.04 -5.45
N ARG A 166 27.42 8.16 -4.72
CA ARG A 166 27.22 8.15 -3.26
C ARG A 166 25.84 7.62 -2.89
N GLU A 167 24.80 8.05 -3.59
CA GLU A 167 23.44 7.61 -3.30
C GLU A 167 23.21 6.15 -3.67
N ILE A 168 23.78 5.68 -4.78
CA ILE A 168 23.77 4.26 -5.14
C ILE A 168 24.52 3.44 -4.08
N SER A 169 25.68 3.91 -3.60
CA SER A 169 26.43 3.22 -2.55
C SER A 169 25.61 3.08 -1.25
N ARG A 170 24.90 4.15 -0.85
CA ARG A 170 23.98 4.13 0.29
C ARG A 170 22.88 3.08 0.13
N LEU A 171 22.28 3.00 -1.07
CA LEU A 171 21.23 2.01 -1.36
C LEU A 171 21.78 0.58 -1.41
N MET A 172 23.00 0.39 -1.90
CA MET A 172 23.69 -0.91 -1.88
C MET A 172 23.97 -1.40 -0.46
N GLU A 173 24.37 -0.50 0.44
CA GLU A 173 24.54 -0.82 1.86
C GLU A 173 23.22 -1.26 2.49
N LEU A 174 22.11 -0.59 2.15
CA LEU A 174 20.78 -0.96 2.62
C LEU A 174 20.35 -2.33 2.10
N GLN A 175 20.52 -2.60 0.80
CA GLN A 175 20.23 -3.89 0.20
C GLN A 175 21.05 -5.00 0.87
N LYS A 176 22.35 -4.76 1.08
CA LYS A 176 23.24 -5.73 1.73
C LYS A 176 22.81 -5.99 3.18
N ALA A 177 22.45 -4.95 3.93
CA ALA A 177 21.99 -5.11 5.31
C ALA A 177 20.71 -5.95 5.41
N ASP A 178 19.78 -5.77 4.47
CA ASP A 178 18.56 -6.58 4.39
C ASP A 178 18.84 -8.04 3.99
N ASP A 179 19.72 -8.24 3.02
CA ASP A 179 20.14 -9.59 2.59
C ASP A 179 20.87 -10.32 3.74
N ASP A 180 21.81 -9.64 4.41
CA ASP A 180 22.54 -10.17 5.57
C ASP A 180 21.56 -10.49 6.71
N ARG A 181 20.58 -9.62 6.97
CA ARG A 181 19.53 -9.88 7.98
C ARG A 181 18.71 -11.12 7.62
N LYS A 182 18.32 -11.27 6.36
CA LYS A 182 17.57 -12.46 5.90
C LYS A 182 18.41 -13.73 6.04
N LYS A 183 19.67 -13.69 5.63
CA LYS A 183 20.60 -14.81 5.74
C LYS A 183 20.81 -15.23 7.20
N LEU A 184 20.97 -14.28 8.12
CA LEU A 184 21.08 -14.56 9.55
C LEU A 184 19.83 -15.23 10.13
N LEU A 185 18.63 -14.91 9.61
CA LEU A 185 17.40 -15.57 10.01
C LEU A 185 17.32 -17.01 9.49
N GLU A 186 17.72 -17.23 8.23
CA GLU A 186 17.80 -18.57 7.64
C GLU A 186 18.80 -19.45 8.42
N GLU A 187 20.02 -18.96 8.68
CA GLU A 187 21.03 -19.65 9.48
C GLU A 187 20.54 -19.95 10.91
N ARG A 188 19.79 -19.03 11.53
CA ARG A 188 19.17 -19.25 12.85
C ARG A 188 18.11 -20.33 12.82
N LEU A 189 17.29 -20.38 11.77
CA LEU A 189 16.24 -21.38 11.61
C LEU A 189 16.86 -22.78 11.41
N GLU A 190 17.92 -22.87 10.60
CA GLU A 190 18.69 -24.11 10.42
C GLU A 190 19.26 -24.60 11.75
N MET A 191 19.98 -23.75 12.50
CA MET A 191 20.51 -24.09 13.81
C MET A 191 19.43 -24.54 14.80
N ALA A 192 18.28 -23.88 14.81
CA ALA A 192 17.18 -24.23 15.68
C ALA A 192 16.60 -25.62 15.33
N ASN A 193 16.45 -25.92 14.04
CA ASN A 193 16.02 -27.25 13.58
C ASN A 193 17.05 -28.33 13.93
N GLU A 194 18.34 -28.05 13.82
CA GLU A 194 19.40 -28.98 14.25
C GLU A 194 19.31 -29.29 15.76
N TRP A 195 19.09 -28.27 16.61
CA TRP A 195 18.88 -28.51 18.05
C TRP A 195 17.62 -29.32 18.35
N VAL A 196 16.54 -29.12 17.60
CA VAL A 196 15.33 -29.94 17.72
C VAL A 196 15.65 -31.39 17.38
N SER A 197 16.36 -31.64 16.27
CA SER A 197 16.80 -32.99 15.89
C SER A 197 17.67 -33.64 16.97
N MET A 198 18.69 -32.91 17.45
CA MET A 198 19.56 -33.38 18.53
C MET A 198 18.80 -33.63 19.84
N ALA A 199 17.79 -32.81 20.17
CA ALA A 199 16.99 -32.98 21.37
C ALA A 199 16.07 -34.20 21.26
N ASN A 200 15.43 -34.42 20.11
CA ASN A 200 14.63 -35.61 19.82
C ASN A 200 15.46 -36.89 20.00
N GLU A 201 16.68 -36.90 19.44
CA GLU A 201 17.61 -38.04 19.58
C GLU A 201 18.09 -38.22 21.03
N LYS A 202 18.51 -37.13 21.70
CA LYS A 202 19.05 -37.16 23.06
C LYS A 202 18.05 -37.72 24.08
N TYR A 203 16.80 -37.28 24.01
CA TYR A 203 15.74 -37.72 24.92
C TYR A 203 14.95 -38.93 24.40
N ARG A 204 15.29 -39.45 23.21
CA ARG A 204 14.61 -40.58 22.56
C ARG A 204 13.08 -40.43 22.58
N LEU A 205 12.61 -39.24 22.23
CA LEU A 205 11.19 -38.92 22.26
C LEU A 205 10.43 -39.81 21.27
N SER A 206 9.34 -40.42 21.73
CA SER A 206 8.45 -41.24 20.92
C SER A 206 7.63 -40.37 19.97
N THR A 207 7.23 -39.18 20.44
CA THR A 207 6.61 -38.11 19.66
C THR A 207 7.68 -37.12 19.23
N SER A 208 8.02 -37.11 17.95
CA SER A 208 9.03 -36.18 17.43
C SER A 208 8.56 -34.72 17.57
N MET A 209 9.31 -33.94 18.33
CA MET A 209 9.09 -32.50 18.49
C MET A 209 9.51 -31.77 17.21
N LYS A 210 8.73 -30.77 16.80
CA LYS A 210 9.08 -29.85 15.71
C LYS A 210 9.36 -28.46 16.26
N LEU A 211 10.10 -27.65 15.49
CA LEU A 211 10.43 -26.29 15.90
C LEU A 211 9.18 -25.41 16.13
N SER A 212 8.15 -25.59 15.31
CA SER A 212 6.85 -24.91 15.43
C SER A 212 6.16 -25.15 16.78
N ASP A 213 6.43 -26.29 17.43
CA ASP A 213 5.80 -26.67 18.70
C ASP A 213 6.45 -25.95 19.89
N VAL A 214 7.65 -25.40 19.68
CA VAL A 214 8.42 -24.69 20.69
C VAL A 214 8.30 -23.18 20.50
N ILE A 215 8.46 -22.71 19.25
CA ILE A 215 8.58 -21.28 18.95
C ILE A 215 7.85 -20.95 17.64
N PRO A 216 6.90 -20.00 17.65
CA PRO A 216 6.33 -19.44 16.42
C PRO A 216 7.42 -18.78 15.58
N GLU A 217 7.38 -18.98 14.26
CA GLU A 217 8.42 -18.50 13.33
C GLU A 217 8.66 -16.99 13.43
N SER A 218 7.61 -16.21 13.74
CA SER A 218 7.66 -14.75 13.96
C SER A 218 8.54 -14.33 15.15
N SER A 219 8.75 -15.20 16.14
CA SER A 219 9.50 -14.89 17.35
C SER A 219 10.95 -15.38 17.33
N LEU A 220 11.40 -16.00 16.23
CA LEU A 220 12.78 -16.46 16.07
C LEU A 220 13.79 -15.31 16.02
N SER A 221 13.41 -14.18 15.43
CA SER A 221 14.28 -13.00 15.31
C SER A 221 14.55 -12.30 16.65
N GLU A 222 13.60 -12.36 17.57
CA GLU A 222 13.60 -11.61 18.84
C GLU A 222 14.43 -12.28 19.94
N ARG A 223 14.75 -13.57 19.78
CA ARG A 223 15.42 -14.38 20.80
C ARG A 223 16.91 -14.54 20.52
N THR A 224 17.69 -14.67 21.59
CA THR A 224 19.11 -15.00 21.48
C THR A 224 19.33 -16.48 21.17
N ILE A 225 20.46 -16.81 20.56
CA ILE A 225 20.88 -18.19 20.26
C ILE A 225 20.85 -19.08 21.52
N THR A 226 21.25 -18.54 22.67
CA THR A 226 21.26 -19.26 23.95
C THR A 226 19.85 -19.56 24.45
N GLU A 227 18.95 -18.58 24.40
CA GLU A 227 17.55 -18.76 24.84
C GLU A 227 16.81 -19.76 23.94
N LEU A 228 17.02 -19.69 22.62
CA LEU A 228 16.46 -20.65 21.66
C LEU A 228 16.87 -22.08 22.04
N LYS A 229 18.16 -22.31 22.30
CA LYS A 229 18.66 -23.61 22.72
C LYS A 229 18.02 -24.06 24.03
N GLN A 230 17.96 -23.19 25.04
CA GLN A 230 17.37 -23.53 26.34
C GLN A 230 15.89 -23.90 26.23
N LEU A 231 15.10 -23.17 25.44
CA LEU A 231 13.68 -23.45 25.22
C LEU A 231 13.47 -24.82 24.55
N ILE A 232 14.25 -25.12 23.50
CA ILE A 232 14.15 -26.38 22.76
C ILE A 232 14.47 -27.57 23.67
N TYR A 233 15.62 -27.54 24.36
CA TYR A 233 16.02 -28.64 25.24
C TYR A 233 15.10 -28.75 26.47
N GLY A 234 14.63 -27.62 27.02
CA GLY A 234 13.68 -27.62 28.13
C GLY A 234 12.35 -28.25 27.72
N LYS A 235 11.81 -27.89 26.55
CA LYS A 235 10.58 -28.50 26.03
C LYS A 235 10.76 -30.00 25.77
N ALA A 236 11.86 -30.40 25.14
CA ALA A 236 12.15 -31.81 24.90
C ALA A 236 12.23 -32.61 26.21
N GLN A 237 12.86 -32.05 27.25
CA GLN A 237 12.89 -32.68 28.57
C GLN A 237 11.48 -32.84 29.16
N THR A 238 10.64 -31.81 29.09
CA THR A 238 9.26 -31.93 29.59
C THR A 238 8.45 -32.98 28.83
N LEU A 239 8.64 -33.10 27.52
CA LEU A 239 7.98 -34.14 26.72
C LEU A 239 8.45 -35.55 27.11
N HIS A 240 9.76 -35.70 27.32
CA HIS A 240 10.34 -36.96 27.77
C HIS A 240 9.75 -37.43 29.11
N GLU A 241 9.66 -36.51 30.08
CA GLU A 241 9.09 -36.79 31.40
C GLU A 241 7.61 -37.19 31.30
N ILE A 242 6.83 -36.54 30.43
CA ILE A 242 5.43 -36.89 30.17
C ILE A 242 5.31 -38.28 29.53
N GLU A 243 6.15 -38.60 28.54
CA GLU A 243 6.14 -39.91 27.88
C GLU A 243 6.54 -41.04 28.83
N GLN A 244 7.56 -40.85 29.66
CA GLN A 244 7.94 -41.83 30.69
C GLN A 244 6.82 -42.08 31.69
N GLN A 245 6.20 -41.01 32.20
CA GLN A 245 5.05 -41.14 33.10
C GLN A 245 3.84 -41.79 32.44
N ALA A 246 3.66 -41.64 31.13
CA ALA A 246 2.59 -42.33 30.40
C ALA A 246 2.90 -43.82 30.24
N ILE A 247 4.14 -44.20 29.95
CA ILE A 247 4.59 -45.59 29.87
C ILE A 247 4.43 -46.29 31.24
N GLU A 248 4.94 -45.68 32.31
CA GLU A 248 4.85 -46.24 33.66
C GLU A 248 3.40 -46.45 34.12
N ARG A 249 2.52 -45.48 33.84
CA ARG A 249 1.08 -45.62 34.14
C ARG A 249 0.44 -46.75 33.35
N ALA A 250 0.74 -46.87 32.06
CA ALA A 250 0.22 -47.95 31.23
C ALA A 250 0.72 -49.34 31.68
N GLU A 251 1.97 -49.44 32.14
CA GLU A 251 2.50 -50.68 32.72
C GLU A 251 1.82 -51.04 34.05
N GLN A 252 1.60 -50.06 34.93
CA GLN A 252 0.87 -50.27 36.18
C GLN A 252 -0.59 -50.69 35.93
N GLU A 253 -1.27 -50.08 34.96
CA GLU A 253 -2.62 -50.45 34.56
C GLU A 253 -2.67 -51.87 34.00
N LYS A 254 -1.72 -52.27 33.15
CA LYS A 254 -1.62 -53.64 32.65
C LYS A 254 -1.40 -54.64 33.78
N LEU A 255 -0.48 -54.35 34.70
CA LEU A 255 -0.20 -55.22 35.83
C LEU A 255 -1.43 -55.35 36.75
N ALA A 256 -2.16 -54.25 36.97
CA ALA A 256 -3.40 -54.25 37.74
C ALA A 256 -4.49 -55.09 37.05
N GLN A 257 -4.64 -54.96 35.73
CA GLN A 257 -5.57 -55.78 34.94
C GLN A 257 -5.18 -57.27 34.96
N GLU A 258 -3.90 -57.60 34.87
CA GLU A 258 -3.42 -58.99 35.01
C GLU A 258 -3.72 -59.55 36.41
N GLN A 259 -3.49 -58.75 37.47
CA GLN A 259 -3.82 -59.14 38.84
C GLN A 259 -5.33 -59.29 39.07
N GLU A 260 -6.17 -58.47 38.43
CA GLU A 260 -7.62 -58.60 38.46
C GLU A 260 -8.08 -59.84 37.68
N TRP A 261 -7.49 -60.12 36.52
CA TRP A 261 -7.73 -61.34 35.73
C TRP A 261 -7.38 -62.60 36.52
N HIS A 262 -6.22 -62.62 37.19
CA HIS A 262 -5.81 -63.73 38.05
C HIS A 262 -6.74 -63.89 39.26
N ARG A 263 -7.14 -62.79 39.93
CA ARG A 263 -8.13 -62.84 41.01
C ARG A 263 -9.50 -63.34 40.54
N ALA A 264 -9.93 -62.98 39.34
CA ALA A 264 -11.18 -63.47 38.77
C ALA A 264 -11.12 -64.98 38.47
N LEU A 265 -10.01 -65.47 37.91
CA LEU A 265 -9.76 -66.91 37.69
C LEU A 265 -9.76 -67.70 39.01
N GLU A 266 -9.10 -67.18 40.05
CA GLU A 266 -9.07 -67.81 41.38
C GLU A 266 -10.47 -67.85 42.00
N ALA A 267 -11.24 -66.76 41.93
CA ALA A 267 -12.64 -66.73 42.39
C ALA A 267 -13.54 -67.70 41.60
N GLU A 268 -13.34 -67.82 40.28
CA GLU A 268 -14.08 -68.77 39.43
C GLU A 268 -13.74 -70.23 39.81
N GLN A 269 -12.48 -70.54 40.09
CA GLN A 269 -12.05 -71.85 40.61
C GLN A 269 -12.63 -72.14 42.01
N GLU A 270 -12.71 -71.14 42.90
CA GLU A 270 -13.34 -71.30 44.22
C GLU A 270 -14.85 -71.58 44.11
N THR A 271 -15.55 -70.99 43.14
CA THR A 271 -16.97 -71.30 42.88
C THR A 271 -17.19 -72.70 42.31
N ILE A 272 -16.21 -73.26 41.59
CA ILE A 272 -16.22 -74.64 41.10
C ILE A 272 -15.92 -75.62 42.25
N ASN A 273 -14.96 -75.31 43.12
CA ASN A 273 -14.57 -76.17 44.25
C ASN A 273 -15.64 -76.29 45.36
N GLN A 274 -16.63 -75.40 45.38
CA GLN A 274 -17.77 -75.48 46.31
C GLN A 274 -18.94 -76.36 45.81
N LYS A 275 -18.84 -76.96 44.60
CA LYS A 275 -19.94 -77.70 43.97
C LYS A 275 -19.85 -79.24 43.96
N GLU A 276 -18.93 -79.87 44.70
CA GLU A 276 -18.94 -81.34 44.85
C GLU A 276 -18.93 -81.81 46.32
N PRO A 277 -19.92 -82.65 46.69
CA PRO A 277 -19.58 -83.95 47.26
C PRO A 277 -20.39 -85.14 46.69
N GLN A 278 -19.64 -86.20 46.34
CA GLN A 278 -19.90 -87.66 46.32
C GLN A 278 -21.25 -88.25 45.83
N GLU A 279 -21.17 -89.19 44.88
CA GLU A 279 -22.00 -90.41 44.92
C GLU A 279 -21.31 -91.66 44.31
N VAL A 280 -21.70 -92.82 44.83
CA VAL A 280 -20.98 -94.10 44.89
C VAL A 280 -21.56 -95.14 43.90
N ILE A 281 -20.68 -95.78 43.12
CA ILE A 281 -20.66 -97.16 42.56
C ILE A 281 -21.95 -97.73 41.90
N GLN A 282 -21.81 -98.20 40.65
CA GLN A 282 -22.15 -99.58 40.27
C GLN A 282 -21.40 -100.07 39.02
N LYS A 283 -20.83 -101.28 39.14
CA LYS A 283 -20.05 -102.02 38.13
C LYS A 283 -20.98 -102.80 37.20
N ASP A 284 -20.61 -102.94 35.93
CA ASP A 284 -20.87 -104.19 35.21
C ASP A 284 -19.85 -104.46 34.08
N ASN A 285 -19.79 -105.73 33.70
CA ASN A 285 -18.66 -106.54 33.25
C ASN A 285 -18.21 -106.44 31.77
N SER A 286 -16.87 -106.34 31.55
CA SER A 286 -15.97 -106.95 30.50
C SER A 286 -16.33 -106.94 28.99
N PRO A 287 -15.42 -107.28 28.03
CA PRO A 287 -13.96 -107.51 28.09
C PRO A 287 -13.12 -106.93 26.90
N ILE A 288 -11.81 -106.75 27.14
CA ILE A 288 -10.64 -107.13 26.29
C ILE A 288 -10.34 -106.41 24.94
N GLU A 289 -9.10 -105.89 24.91
CA GLU A 289 -8.10 -105.74 23.81
C GLU A 289 -8.07 -104.55 22.83
N ASN A 290 -6.95 -103.81 22.99
CA ASN A 290 -5.93 -103.44 22.00
C ASN A 290 -6.10 -102.27 21.00
N GLU A 291 -4.94 -101.63 20.85
CA GLU A 291 -4.39 -100.90 19.71
C GLU A 291 -4.86 -99.47 19.39
N ASP A 292 -3.90 -98.55 19.58
CA ASP A 292 -3.40 -97.56 18.63
C ASP A 292 -4.32 -96.53 17.94
N ALA A 293 -3.71 -95.35 17.79
CA ALA A 293 -3.98 -94.29 16.81
C ALA A 293 -4.97 -93.16 17.19
N LEU A 294 -4.38 -91.97 17.41
CA LEU A 294 -4.95 -90.65 17.07
C LEU A 294 -5.25 -90.55 15.56
N PRO A 295 -5.92 -89.49 15.03
CA PRO A 295 -6.91 -88.54 15.57
C PRO A 295 -8.12 -88.31 14.60
N VAL A 296 -9.21 -87.63 15.00
CA VAL A 296 -10.09 -86.88 14.04
C VAL A 296 -10.75 -85.65 14.69
N CYS A 297 -10.72 -84.54 13.93
CA CYS A 297 -11.36 -83.24 14.15
C CYS A 297 -12.87 -83.29 14.41
N LYS A 298 -13.38 -82.34 15.22
CA LYS A 298 -14.71 -81.74 15.00
C LYS A 298 -14.70 -80.22 15.18
N THR A 299 -15.40 -79.62 14.23
CA THR A 299 -15.62 -78.23 13.84
C THR A 299 -16.37 -77.40 14.88
N MET A 300 -16.08 -76.10 14.98
CA MET A 300 -17.07 -75.13 15.46
C MET A 300 -17.06 -73.87 14.61
N VAL A 301 -18.28 -73.43 14.28
CA VAL A 301 -18.65 -72.42 13.29
C VAL A 301 -18.57 -71.02 13.92
N ILE A 302 -17.80 -70.11 13.30
CA ILE A 302 -17.80 -68.68 13.64
C ILE A 302 -18.78 -67.96 12.72
N LYS A 303 -19.86 -67.40 13.29
CA LYS A 303 -20.74 -66.45 12.59
C LYS A 303 -20.27 -65.03 12.90
N ILE A 304 -19.85 -64.34 11.86
CA ILE A 304 -19.47 -62.92 11.84
C ILE A 304 -20.74 -62.09 11.67
N TYR A 305 -20.89 -61.03 12.46
CA TYR A 305 -21.74 -59.88 12.11
C TYR A 305 -20.84 -58.65 11.98
N GLY A 306 -20.59 -58.22 10.73
CA GLY A 306 -20.34 -56.82 10.38
C GLY A 306 -21.63 -56.23 9.79
N VAL A 307 -21.84 -54.94 9.53
CA VAL A 307 -21.00 -53.73 9.40
C VAL A 307 -21.97 -52.53 9.46
N HIS A 308 -21.52 -51.34 9.92
CA HIS A 308 -21.75 -50.01 9.28
C HIS A 308 -21.13 -48.89 10.16
N VAL A 309 -20.42 -47.85 9.70
CA VAL A 309 -19.55 -47.48 8.55
C VAL A 309 -19.06 -46.04 8.82
N SER A 310 -17.99 -45.64 8.14
CA SER A 310 -17.56 -44.27 7.74
C SER A 310 -16.28 -43.84 8.46
N GLU A 311 -15.26 -43.26 7.82
CA GLU A 311 -14.99 -42.81 6.45
C GLU A 311 -13.51 -42.33 6.44
N ARG A 312 -12.83 -42.35 5.28
CA ARG A 312 -11.51 -41.74 4.98
C ARG A 312 -10.28 -42.46 5.56
N GLU A 313 -9.15 -42.67 4.90
CA GLU A 313 -8.59 -42.28 3.61
C GLU A 313 -7.36 -43.20 3.45
N ASP A 314 -7.24 -44.01 2.40
CA ASP A 314 -5.99 -44.72 2.07
C ASP A 314 -5.82 -44.78 0.55
N GLN A 315 -5.19 -43.75 0.01
CA GLN A 315 -4.49 -43.79 -1.27
C GLN A 315 -3.07 -43.31 -1.01
N LEU A 316 -2.15 -44.26 -0.85
CA LEU A 316 -0.72 -44.11 -1.16
C LEU A 316 -0.08 -45.46 -0.84
N ILE A 317 0.24 -46.23 -1.90
CA ILE A 317 1.39 -47.14 -2.05
C ILE A 317 1.04 -48.05 -3.24
N CYS A 318 1.42 -47.61 -4.43
CA CYS A 318 1.71 -48.46 -5.60
C CYS A 318 2.33 -47.56 -6.70
N GLN A 319 3.59 -47.20 -6.53
CA GLN A 319 4.46 -46.77 -7.63
C GLN A 319 5.65 -47.73 -7.70
N MET A 320 6.05 -48.02 -8.94
CA MET A 320 7.11 -48.94 -9.40
C MET A 320 6.66 -50.39 -9.69
N ILE A 321 6.25 -50.67 -10.94
CA ILE A 321 7.14 -51.17 -12.00
C ILE A 321 6.34 -51.44 -13.29
N ASP A 322 6.83 -50.81 -14.37
CA ASP A 322 6.92 -51.21 -15.77
C ASP A 322 5.73 -51.74 -16.57
N GLY A 323 5.53 -51.09 -17.72
CA GLY A 323 5.67 -51.84 -18.98
C GLY A 323 4.45 -51.83 -19.89
N PHE A 324 4.64 -51.17 -21.04
CA PHE A 324 4.10 -51.54 -22.35
C PHE A 324 2.62 -51.26 -22.69
N ASP A 325 2.50 -50.66 -23.87
CA ASP A 325 1.40 -50.71 -24.84
C ASP A 325 0.06 -50.02 -24.52
N ARG A 326 -0.07 -48.79 -25.04
CA ARG A 326 -1.35 -48.24 -25.50
C ARG A 326 -1.31 -48.04 -27.01
N VAL A 327 -1.78 -49.06 -27.74
CA VAL A 327 -2.51 -48.88 -29.00
C VAL A 327 -3.79 -49.71 -28.83
N TYR A 328 -4.94 -49.05 -28.84
CA TYR A 328 -6.15 -49.40 -29.60
C TYR A 328 -7.27 -48.46 -29.16
N ASP A 329 -7.68 -47.61 -30.10
CA ASP A 329 -9.01 -47.00 -30.18
C ASP A 329 -10.06 -48.11 -30.18
N VAL A 330 -11.07 -47.97 -29.31
CA VAL A 330 -12.42 -48.50 -29.58
C VAL A 330 -13.43 -47.48 -29.07
N THR A 331 -14.06 -46.81 -30.03
CA THR A 331 -15.29 -46.04 -29.87
C THR A 331 -16.50 -46.96 -30.01
N LEU A 332 -17.40 -46.93 -29.03
CA LEU A 332 -18.82 -47.32 -29.05
C LEU A 332 -19.44 -46.36 -28.00
N GLU A 333 -20.38 -45.47 -28.29
CA GLU A 333 -21.78 -45.57 -28.77
C GLU A 333 -22.17 -44.13 -29.22
N GLU A 334 -23.09 -43.80 -30.12
CA GLU A 334 -24.31 -44.40 -30.69
C GLU A 334 -24.46 -44.05 -32.19
#